data_AF-A0A4V2WVA3-F1
#
_entry.id   AF-A0A4V2WVA3-F1
#
_cell.length_a   1.000
_cell.length_b   1.000
_cell.length_c   1.000
_cell.angle_alpha   90.00
_cell.angle_beta   90.00
_cell.angle_gamma   90.00
#
_symmetry.space_group_name_H-M   'P 1'
#
loop_
_entity.id
_entity.type
_entity.pdbx_description
1 polymer ?
#
loop_
_entity_poly.entity_id
_entity_poly.type
_entity_poly.pdbx_seq_one_letter_code
_entity_poly.pdbx_strand_id
1 'polypeptide(L)' 'MTEIITAEMEELRRLIAQTVAKRDILKREMEAWYDRNKGSRFEFSSDLITVDSTLSELDSHYKRLWDYHNGSRATR' A
#
# COMPACT_ATOMS: atom_id res chain seq x y z
N MET A 1 10.41 -0.34 25.44
CA MET A 1 11.15 0.18 24.26
C MET A 1 10.19 1.07 23.52
N THR A 2 10.38 2.38 23.55
CA THR A 2 9.59 3.33 22.76
C THR A 2 10.08 3.26 21.33
N GLU A 3 9.30 2.63 20.45
CA GLU A 3 9.48 2.70 19.01
C GLU A 3 9.37 4.17 18.61
N ILE A 4 10.37 4.69 17.90
CA ILE A 4 10.31 6.06 17.39
C ILE A 4 9.40 6.02 16.17
N ILE A 5 8.11 6.26 16.40
CA ILE A 5 7.13 6.51 15.34
C ILE A 5 7.12 8.03 15.12
N THR A 6 7.73 8.48 14.03
CA THR A 6 7.71 9.89 13.64
C THR A 6 6.38 10.24 12.96
N ALA A 7 6.06 11.53 12.87
CA ALA A 7 4.88 12.00 12.15
C ALA A 7 4.86 11.51 10.69
N GLU A 8 6.03 11.44 10.04
CA GLU A 8 6.18 10.87 8.69
C GLU A 8 5.81 9.38 8.61
N MET A 9 6.15 8.57 9.62
CA MET A 9 5.72 7.17 9.66
C MET A 9 4.22 7.02 9.84
N GLU A 10 3.60 7.82 10.70
CA GLU A 10 2.16 7.81 10.86
C GLU A 10 1.46 8.21 9.55
N GLU A 11 2.01 9.18 8.84
CA GLU A 11 1.48 9.62 7.54
C GLU A 11 1.63 8.52 6.49
N LEU A 12 2.81 7.89 6.38
CA LEU A 12 3.03 6.73 5.50
C LEU A 12 2.08 5.59 5.84
N ARG A 13 1.86 5.29 7.12
CA ARG A 13 0.92 4.26 7.54
C ARG A 13 -0.51 4.59 7.13
N ARG A 14 -0.94 5.86 7.25
CA ARG A 14 -2.25 6.31 6.76
C ARG A 14 -2.35 6.23 5.25
N LEU A 15 -1.29 6.56 4.51
CA LEU A 15 -1.24 6.45 3.06
C LEU A 15 -1.31 4.99 2.59
N ILE A 16 -0.62 4.07 3.26
CA ILE A 16 -0.70 2.63 3.01
C ILE A 16 -2.14 2.17 3.23
N ALA A 17 -2.75 2.52 4.38
CA ALA A 17 -4.13 2.12 4.68
C ALA A 17 -5.14 2.65 3.63
N GLN A 18 -4.97 3.90 3.18
CA GLN A 18 -5.79 4.47 2.10
C GLN A 18 -5.58 3.76 0.76
N THR A 19 -4.33 3.41 0.43
CA THR A 19 -3.99 2.70 -0.80
C THR A 19 -4.54 1.27 -0.79
N VAL A 20 -4.48 0.58 0.36
CA VAL A 20 -5.12 -0.73 0.57
C VAL A 20 -6.64 -0.62 0.39
N ALA A 21 -7.28 0.41 0.95
CA ALA A 21 -8.72 0.61 0.80
C ALA A 21 -9.11 0.82 -0.67
N LYS A 22 -8.33 1.60 -1.44
CA LYS A 22 -8.53 1.76 -2.89
C LYS A 22 -8.38 0.43 -3.63
N ARG A 23 -7.37 -0.38 -3.28
CA ARG A 23 -7.18 -1.73 -3.85
C ARG A 23 -8.40 -2.63 -3.59
N ASP A 24 -8.95 -2.59 -2.38
CA ASP A 24 -10.12 -3.40 -2.01
C ASP A 24 -11.34 -3.00 -2.83
N ILE A 25 -11.57 -1.69 -2.99
CA ILE A 25 -12.65 -1.16 -3.84
C ILE A 25 -12.48 -1.63 -5.28
N LEU A 26 -11.28 -1.48 -5.86
CA LEU A 26 -10.99 -1.93 -7.23
C LEU A 26 -11.18 -3.45 -7.40
N LYS A 27 -10.84 -4.26 -6.39
CA LYS A 27 -11.11 -5.70 -6.43
C LYS A 27 -12.60 -6.02 -6.43
N ARG A 28 -13.39 -5.32 -5.61
CA ARG A 28 -14.85 -5.51 -5.60
C ARG A 28 -15.47 -5.07 -6.92
N GLU A 29 -15.01 -3.96 -7.48
CA GLU A 29 -15.42 -3.49 -8.81
C GLU A 29 -15.03 -4.51 -9.89
N MET A 30 -13.85 -5.12 -9.77
CA MET A 30 -13.40 -6.19 -10.67
C MET A 30 -14.31 -7.43 -10.58
N GLU A 31 -14.64 -7.87 -9.37
CA GLU A 31 -15.56 -9.00 -9.16
C GLU A 31 -16.95 -8.69 -9.75
N ALA A 32 -17.50 -7.50 -9.46
CA ALA A 32 -18.78 -7.06 -10.02
C ALA A 32 -18.74 -6.92 -11.54
N TRP A 33 -17.60 -6.48 -12.10
CA TRP A 33 -17.40 -6.38 -13.54
C TRP A 33 -17.37 -7.75 -14.20
N TYR A 34 -16.61 -8.70 -13.65
CA TYR A 34 -16.56 -10.06 -14.19
C TYR A 34 -17.89 -10.82 -14.03
N ASP A 35 -18.66 -10.52 -13.00
CA ASP A 35 -20.02 -11.06 -12.85
C ASP A 35 -20.95 -10.58 -13.98
N ARG A 36 -20.88 -9.29 -14.31
CA ARG A 36 -21.71 -8.66 -15.36
C ARG A 36 -21.20 -8.86 -16.78
N ASN A 37 -19.88 -8.90 -16.98
CA ASN A 37 -19.19 -8.99 -18.26
C ASN A 37 -18.29 -10.23 -18.29
N LYS A 38 -18.90 -11.41 -18.39
CA LYS A 38 -18.20 -12.69 -18.55
C LYS A 38 -17.60 -12.79 -19.96
N GLY A 39 -16.39 -12.24 -20.15
CA GLY A 39 -15.63 -12.38 -21.39
C GLY A 39 -14.78 -11.17 -21.76
N SER A 40 -14.98 -10.02 -21.10
CA SER A 40 -14.19 -8.82 -21.36
C SER A 40 -13.13 -8.63 -20.28
N ARG A 41 -11.97 -8.10 -20.69
CA ARG A 41 -10.89 -7.73 -19.76
C ARG A 41 -11.36 -6.57 -18.88
N PHE A 42 -11.03 -6.63 -17.60
CA PHE A 42 -11.30 -5.53 -16.67
C PHE A 42 -10.51 -4.27 -17.06
N GLU A 43 -11.22 -3.18 -17.36
CA GLU A 43 -10.61 -1.93 -17.83
C GLU A 43 -9.70 -1.28 -16.77
N PHE A 44 -10.02 -1.43 -15.49
CA PHE A 44 -9.22 -0.87 -14.39
C PHE A 44 -8.11 -1.81 -13.89
N SER A 45 -7.71 -2.80 -14.71
CA SER A 45 -6.58 -3.67 -14.39
C SER A 45 -5.26 -2.90 -14.26
N SER A 46 -5.08 -1.86 -15.07
CA SER A 46 -3.94 -0.93 -14.93
C SER A 46 -3.97 -0.16 -13.61
N ASP A 47 -5.15 0.27 -13.15
CA ASP A 47 -5.34 0.97 -11.88
C ASP A 47 -4.94 0.07 -10.70
N LEU A 48 -5.32 -1.21 -10.73
CA LEU A 48 -4.89 -2.21 -9.76
C LEU A 48 -3.36 -2.34 -9.70
N ILE A 49 -2.69 -2.37 -10.86
CA ILE A 49 -1.22 -2.44 -10.95
C ILE A 49 -0.56 -1.18 -10.39
N THR A 50 -1.11 0.00 -10.70
CA THR A 50 -0.62 1.28 -10.16
C THR A 50 -0.78 1.35 -8.65
N VAL A 51 -1.94 0.93 -8.12
CA VAL A 51 -2.21 0.91 -6.68
C VAL A 51 -1.27 -0.07 -5.97
N ASP A 52 -1.05 -1.26 -6.52
CA ASP A 52 -0.14 -2.26 -5.95
C ASP A 52 1.33 -1.77 -5.98
N SER A 53 1.75 -1.12 -7.06
CA SER A 53 3.09 -0.51 -7.18
C SER A 53 3.28 0.62 -6.16
N THR A 54 2.28 1.49 -6.00
CA THR A 54 2.29 2.56 -5.01
C THR A 54 2.39 2.00 -3.59
N LEU A 55 1.69 0.90 -3.31
CA LEU A 55 1.71 0.22 -2.02
C LEU A 55 3.10 -0.35 -1.71
N SER A 56 3.75 -0.95 -2.71
CA SER A 56 5.13 -1.48 -2.60
C SER A 56 6.15 -0.37 -2.35
N GLU A 57 6.01 0.77 -3.02
CA GLU A 57 6.86 1.95 -2.79
C GLU A 57 6.65 2.54 -1.40
N LEU A 58 5.40 2.70 -0.97
CA LEU A 58 5.06 3.20 0.37
C LEU A 58 5.56 2.28 1.48
N ASP A 59 5.42 0.95 1.32
CA ASP A 59 5.91 -0.04 2.28
C ASP A 59 7.45 -0.02 2.35
N SER A 60 8.12 0.03 1.19
CA SER A 60 9.58 0.16 1.11
C SER A 60 10.07 1.45 1.79
N HIS A 61 9.36 2.56 1.59
CA HIS A 61 9.69 3.84 2.20
C HIS A 61 9.49 3.80 3.72
N TYR A 62 8.35 3.25 4.18
CA TYR A 62 8.07 3.05 5.59
C TYR A 62 9.13 2.18 6.26
N LYS A 63 9.50 1.06 5.64
CA LYS A 63 10.55 0.17 6.14
C LYS A 63 11.91 0.86 6.23
N ARG A 64 12.29 1.67 5.23
CA ARG A 64 13.55 2.44 5.28
C ARG A 64 13.56 3.49 6.37
N LEU A 65 12.47 4.25 6.53
CA LEU A 65 12.35 5.19 7.65
C LEU A 65 12.41 4.45 8.99
N TRP A 66 11.77 3.28 9.07
CA TRP A 66 11.75 2.48 10.28
C TRP A 66 13.10 1.92 10.63
N ASP A 67 13.83 1.41 9.65
CA ASP A 67 15.21 0.97 9.82
C ASP A 67 16.14 2.13 10.20
N TYR A 68 15.95 3.31 9.58
CA TYR A 68 16.73 4.51 9.93
C TYR A 68 16.53 4.92 11.40
N HIS A 69 15.28 4.96 11.88
CA HIS A 69 14.95 5.41 13.24
C HIS A 69 15.13 4.32 14.32
N ASN A 70 14.81 3.06 14.02
CA ASN A 70 14.82 1.95 14.99
C ASN A 70 15.94 0.94 14.73
N GLY A 71 16.38 0.74 13.48
CA GLY A 71 17.47 -0.16 13.08
C GLY A 71 18.87 0.37 13.39
N SER A 72 19.06 1.71 13.43
CA SER A 72 20.32 2.35 13.87
C SER A 72 20.74 2.04 15.32
N ARG A 73 19.92 1.32 16.11
CA ARG A 73 20.28 0.82 17.44
C ARG A 73 21.09 -0.48 17.43
N ALA A 74 21.35 -1.07 16.27
CA ALA A 74 22.02 -2.37 16.16
C ALA A 74 23.56 -2.31 16.06
N THR A 75 24.19 -1.12 16.02
CA THR A 75 25.65 -1.02 15.91
C THR A 75 26.23 -0.22 17.09
N ARG A 76 26.60 -0.95 18.14
CA ARG A 76 27.62 -0.51 19.10
C ARG A 76 28.53 -1.68 19.44
#